data_AF-A0A1P8U9J0-F1
#
_entry.id   AF-A0A1P8U9J0-F1
#
_cell.length_a   1.000
_cell.length_b   1.000
_cell.length_c   1.000
_cell.angle_alpha   90.00
_cell.angle_beta   90.00
_cell.angle_gamma   90.00
#
_symmetry.space_group_name_H-M   'P 1'
#
loop_
_entity.id
_entity.type
_entity.pdbx_description
1 polymer ?
#
loop_
_entity_poly.entity_id
_entity_poly.type
_entity_poly.pdbx_seq_one_letter_code
_entity_poly.pdbx_strand_id
1 'polypeptide(L)' 'MTTTLIDEERARRELPRPALARAVREAAGVSQDAIARELGVTRMTICRWEAGTFKPSGDRLIAYATLLRELQQITGGAR' A
#
# COMPACT_ATOMS: atom_id res chain seq x y z
N MET A 1 -1.82 17.65 1.26
CA MET A 1 -3.24 17.95 1.52
C MET A 1 -3.52 17.55 2.96
N THR A 2 -4.35 18.27 3.71
CA THR A 2 -4.63 17.87 5.10
C THR A 2 -5.50 16.61 5.08
N THR A 3 -4.90 15.44 5.33
CA THR A 3 -5.65 14.19 5.54
C THR A 3 -6.61 14.37 6.70
N THR A 4 -7.89 14.06 6.49
CA THR A 4 -8.88 14.09 7.57
C THR A 4 -8.82 12.79 8.38
N LEU A 5 -9.30 12.83 9.62
CA LEU A 5 -9.42 11.64 10.47
C LEU A 5 -10.27 10.54 9.81
N ILE A 6 -11.32 10.93 9.09
CA ILE A 6 -12.21 9.99 8.40
C ILE A 6 -11.49 9.31 7.23
N ASP A 7 -10.70 10.05 6.45
CA ASP A 7 -9.94 9.48 5.34
C ASP A 7 -8.88 8.50 5.84
N GLU A 8 -8.20 8.84 6.93
CA GLU A 8 -7.21 7.96 7.53
C GLU A 8 -7.85 6.67 8.05
N GLU A 9 -9.01 6.77 8.74
CA GLU A 9 -9.72 5.60 9.27
C GLU A 9 -10.27 4.70 8.16
N ARG A 10 -10.77 5.29 7.07
CA ARG A 10 -11.17 4.54 5.86
C ARG A 10 -9.96 3.77 5.30
N ALA A 11 -8.83 4.45 5.11
CA ALA A 11 -7.63 3.82 4.58
C ALA A 11 -7.08 2.72 5.51
N ARG A 12 -7.18 2.85 6.84
CA ARG A 12 -6.80 1.76 7.77
C ARG A 12 -7.65 0.51 7.57
N ARG A 13 -8.94 0.67 7.29
CA ARG A 13 -9.87 -0.44 7.06
C ARG A 13 -9.69 -1.10 5.69
N GLU A 14 -9.33 -0.30 4.69
CA GLU A 14 -9.05 -0.77 3.33
C GLU A 14 -7.65 -1.39 3.20
N LEU A 15 -6.69 -0.99 4.04
CA LEU A 15 -5.33 -1.52 3.98
C LEU A 15 -5.33 -3.04 4.26
N PRO A 16 -4.92 -3.89 3.30
CA PRO A 16 -4.85 -5.32 3.51
C PRO A 16 -3.78 -5.67 4.56
N ARG A 17 -3.88 -6.88 5.12
CA ARG A 17 -2.85 -7.41 6.03
C ARG A 17 -1.47 -7.39 5.34
N PRO A 18 -0.36 -7.20 6.07
CA PRO A 18 0.98 -7.08 5.48
C PRO A 18 1.36 -8.15 4.45
N ALA A 19 1.07 -9.43 4.76
CA ALA A 19 1.32 -10.54 3.85
C ALA A 19 0.49 -10.46 2.56
N LEU A 20 -0.76 -9.99 2.66
CA LEU A 20 -1.61 -9.80 1.49
C LEU A 20 -1.16 -8.58 0.68
N ALA A 21 -0.76 -7.48 1.32
CA ALA A 21 -0.18 -6.32 0.63
C ALA A 21 1.02 -6.72 -0.24
N ARG A 22 1.91 -7.57 0.30
CA ARG A 22 3.02 -8.17 -0.43
C ARG A 22 2.53 -9.02 -1.61
N ALA A 23 1.58 -9.91 -1.38
CA ALA A 23 1.06 -10.80 -2.43
C ALA A 23 0.41 -10.02 -3.58
N VAL A 24 -0.33 -8.94 -3.29
CA VAL A 24 -0.91 -8.04 -4.29
C VAL A 24 0.19 -7.44 -5.16
N ARG A 25 1.22 -6.88 -4.54
CA ARG A 25 2.35 -6.29 -5.25
C ARG A 25 3.03 -7.33 -6.16
N GLU A 26 3.28 -8.52 -5.63
CA GLU A 26 3.96 -9.60 -6.36
C GLU A 26 3.12 -10.12 -7.53
N ALA A 27 1.81 -10.29 -7.34
CA ALA A 27 0.89 -10.72 -8.40
C ALA A 27 0.78 -9.67 -9.53
N ALA A 28 0.93 -8.39 -9.21
CA ALA A 28 1.00 -7.31 -10.20
C ALA A 28 2.40 -7.17 -10.86
N GLY A 29 3.40 -7.97 -10.48
CA GLY A 29 4.77 -7.87 -11.00
C GLY A 29 5.52 -6.60 -10.58
N VAL A 30 5.05 -5.89 -9.54
CA VAL A 30 5.61 -4.61 -9.10
C VAL A 30 6.71 -4.85 -8.04
N SER A 31 7.81 -4.10 -8.14
CA SER A 31 8.88 -4.17 -7.14
C SER A 31 8.61 -3.24 -5.94
N GLN A 32 9.16 -3.56 -4.78
CA GLN A 32 9.08 -2.67 -3.60
C GLN A 32 9.69 -1.28 -3.88
N ASP A 33 10.70 -1.24 -4.75
CA ASP A 33 11.43 -0.03 -5.13
C ASP A 33 10.58 0.88 -6.04
N ALA A 34 9.76 0.30 -6.92
CA ALA A 34 8.79 1.04 -7.72
C ALA A 34 7.73 1.73 -6.84
N ILE A 35 7.11 0.98 -5.92
CA ILE A 35 6.15 1.56 -4.95
C ILE A 35 6.83 2.62 -4.09
N ALA A 36 8.06 2.38 -3.65
CA ALA A 36 8.79 3.33 -2.81
C ALA A 36 9.00 4.68 -3.52
N ARG A 37 9.42 4.65 -4.80
CA ARG A 37 9.56 5.85 -5.63
C ARG A 37 8.24 6.60 -5.79
N GLU A 38 7.17 5.88 -6.10
CA GLU A 38 5.84 6.47 -6.29
C GLU A 38 5.34 7.16 -5.01
N LEU A 39 5.57 6.56 -3.85
CA LEU A 39 5.12 7.09 -2.56
C LEU A 39 6.12 8.05 -1.89
N GLY A 40 7.26 8.33 -2.53
CA GLY A 40 8.31 9.19 -1.97
C GLY A 40 8.90 8.66 -0.65
N VAL A 41 9.04 7.34 -0.52
CA VAL A 41 9.63 6.67 0.65
C VAL A 41 10.81 5.79 0.24
N THR A 42 11.50 5.20 1.20
CA THR A 42 12.59 4.25 0.90
C THR A 42 12.04 2.85 0.64
N ARG A 43 12.76 2.03 -0.14
CA ARG A 43 12.46 0.60 -0.28
C ARG A 43 12.36 -0.11 1.08
N MET A 44 13.22 0.25 2.04
CA MET A 44 13.19 -0.31 3.40
C MET A 44 11.87 0.00 4.11
N THR A 45 11.28 1.18 3.89
CA THR A 45 9.96 1.54 4.42
C THR A 45 8.89 0.56 3.92
N ILE A 46 8.84 0.29 2.61
CA ILE A 46 7.90 -0.68 2.02
C ILE A 46 8.15 -2.08 2.58
N CYS A 47 9.40 -2.51 2.68
CA CYS A 47 9.75 -3.80 3.27
C CYS A 47 9.23 -3.95 4.71
N ARG A 48 9.34 -2.91 5.53
CA ARG A 48 8.84 -2.93 6.92
C ARG A 48 7.31 -2.94 7.00
N TRP A 49 6.61 -2.27 6.07
CA TRP A 49 5.15 -2.31 5.94
C TRP A 49 4.67 -3.70 5.55
N GLU A 50 5.28 -4.31 4.54
CA GLU A 50 4.96 -5.68 4.10
C GLU A 50 5.32 -6.75 5.14
N ALA A 51 6.33 -6.50 5.98
CA ALA A 51 6.67 -7.35 7.11
C ALA A 51 5.78 -7.11 8.35
N GLY A 52 4.96 -6.06 8.36
CA GLY A 52 4.13 -5.68 9.52
C GLY A 52 4.89 -5.12 10.73
N THR A 53 6.21 -4.95 10.62
CA THR A 53 7.07 -4.39 11.68
C THR A 53 6.88 -2.89 11.89
N PHE A 54 6.37 -2.19 10.88
CA PHE A 54 6.02 -0.79 10.93
C PHE A 54 4.74 -0.57 10.11
N LYS A 55 3.90 0.40 10.50
CA LYS A 55 2.65 0.69 9.80
C LYS A 55 2.72 2.07 9.15
N PRO A 56 2.16 2.25 7.94
CA PRO A 56 1.99 3.58 7.37
C PRO A 56 0.98 4.40 8.18
N SER A 57 1.06 5.73 8.10
CA SER A 57 0.16 6.66 8.78
C SER A 57 -0.09 7.90 7.92
N GLY A 58 -1.16 8.64 8.22
CA GLY A 58 -1.54 9.87 7.50
C GLY A 58 -1.59 9.68 5.98
N ASP A 59 -1.04 10.64 5.23
CA ASP A 59 -1.04 10.65 3.77
C ASP A 59 -0.45 9.35 3.16
N ARG A 60 0.57 8.77 3.79
CA ARG A 60 1.22 7.54 3.29
C ARG A 60 0.33 6.32 3.42
N LEU A 61 -0.50 6.26 4.46
CA LEU A 61 -1.46 5.19 4.63
C LEU A 61 -2.51 5.24 3.52
N ILE A 62 -3.06 6.42 3.25
CA ILE A 62 -4.07 6.61 2.20
C ILE A 62 -3.49 6.27 0.83
N ALA A 63 -2.29 6.78 0.53
CA ALA A 63 -1.64 6.54 -0.75
C ALA A 63 -1.31 5.05 -0.93
N TYR A 64 -0.77 4.38 0.09
CA TYR A 64 -0.44 2.96 -0.01
C TYR A 64 -1.67 2.06 -0.10
N ALA A 65 -2.72 2.33 0.69
CA ALA A 65 -3.97 1.58 0.62
C ALA A 65 -4.64 1.74 -0.76
N THR A 66 -4.66 2.96 -1.29
CA THR A 66 -5.17 3.26 -2.64
C THR A 66 -4.39 2.49 -3.70
N LEU A 67 -3.05 2.61 -3.70
CA LEU A 67 -2.18 1.94 -4.66
C LEU A 67 -2.42 0.42 -4.67
N LEU A 68 -2.47 -0.22 -3.50
CA LEU A 68 -2.71 -1.66 -3.41
C LEU A 68 -4.09 -2.07 -3.93
N ARG A 69 -5.13 -1.26 -3.68
CA ARG A 69 -6.47 -1.51 -4.21
C ARG A 69 -6.48 -1.44 -5.74
N GLU A 70 -5.83 -0.45 -6.34
CA GLU A 70 -5.73 -0.33 -7.80
C GLU A 70 -4.95 -1.52 -8.39
N LEU A 71 -3.83 -1.92 -7.78
CA LEU A 71 -3.08 -3.12 -8.19
C LEU A 71 -3.92 -4.40 -8.12
N GLN A 72 -4.75 -4.55 -7.07
CA GLN A 72 -5.69 -5.66 -6.95
C GLN A 72 -6.71 -5.67 -8.08
N GLN A 73 -7.25 -4.51 -8.48
CA GLN A 73 -8.22 -4.41 -9.56
C GLN A 73 -7.60 -4.78 -10.92
N ILE A 74 -6.38 -4.30 -11.19
CA ILE A 74 -5.64 -4.61 -12.42
C ILE A 74 -5.35 -6.11 -12.51
N THR A 75 -4.96 -6.73 -11.40
CA THR A 75 -4.58 -8.16 -11.37
C THR A 75 -5.81 -9.08 -11.29
N GLY A 76 -6.88 -8.65 -10.62
CA GLY A 76 -8.12 -9.43 -10.44
C GLY A 76 -9.14 -9.29 -11.58
N GLY A 77 -9.04 -8.22 -12.39
CA GLY A 77 -9.90 -7.98 -13.56
C GLY A 77 -9.49 -8.73 -14.83
N ALA A 78 -8.38 -9.46 -14.80
CA ALA A 78 -7.88 -10.26 -15.92
C ALA A 78 -8.55 -11.66 -16.01
N ARG A 79 -9.86 -11.75 -15.75
CA ARG A 79 -10.60 -13.03 -15.72
C ARG A 79 -11.73 -13.06 -16.73
#